data_AF-A0A952XXK4-F1
#
_entry.id   AF-A0A952XXK4-F1
#
_cell.length_a   1.000
_cell.length_b   1.000
_cell.length_c   1.000
_cell.angle_alpha   90.00
_cell.angle_beta   90.00
_cell.angle_gamma   90.00
#
_symmetry.space_group_name_H-M   'P 1'
#
loop_
_entity.id
_entity.type
_entity.pdbx_description
1 polymer ?
#
loop_
_entity_poly.entity_id
_entity_poly.type
_entity_poly.pdbx_seq_one_letter_code
_entity_poly.pdbx_strand_id
1 'polypeptide(L)'
;MPGENTSCLALNRIGATRNDDVEMRYAGQSLSDVPFEDVPPCFAERVNFLSPKPQRRLTRHAYSRTSEHHKHISDTTFTHPAFSAAATPFGWLLKERAWGEQWKKGKIDPQAIAERYGVDALPEYEPDAPEWLHDRPWIQGEANQKALLDAFFGAIEPQRSLVFAYAKRTPLIDDDQWMIVGVGRVTSVGKLQEWDYDAPGKGSLRSYLWERTVSHGIRPEGGDGVLLPYHALLGRREAEPDLDPRDCIAFVPAEYRGEFSYASEHVAPGTAIAALLSVKEAITTYSSRFGGSWTAQLRWIDQRLGELWNLRGPYPGLGSVLSAMGVEHGYQLAYRCWEEAGENGDPWPVLAAMVGNPKQLPGDLKRQIAGFADTWKYLAGERGKKRLELAQLLARFDLSYDQTVRWWDQAARNEAGLRLGDEEVVDAAIL
;
A
#
# COMPACT_ATOMS: atom_id res chain seq x y z
N MET A 1 -29.74 13.63 0.92
CA MET A 1 -30.33 12.60 1.82
C MET A 1 -29.68 11.23 1.55
N PRO A 2 -29.72 10.23 2.47
CA PRO A 2 -29.17 8.89 2.20
C PRO A 2 -29.70 8.26 0.89
N GLY A 3 -31.00 8.38 0.64
CA GLY A 3 -31.65 7.91 -0.60
C GLY A 3 -31.07 8.48 -1.90
N GLU A 4 -30.43 9.65 -1.85
CA GLU A 4 -29.85 10.33 -3.02
C GLU A 4 -28.36 10.00 -3.22
N ASN A 5 -27.75 9.23 -2.29
CA ASN A 5 -26.32 8.90 -2.36
C ASN A 5 -26.07 7.80 -3.40
N THR A 6 -25.97 8.16 -4.67
CA THR A 6 -25.68 7.23 -5.77
C THR A 6 -24.28 6.62 -5.69
N SER A 7 -23.34 7.24 -4.97
CA SER A 7 -21.98 6.71 -4.76
C SER A 7 -21.99 5.33 -4.08
N CYS A 8 -22.96 5.07 -3.19
CA CYS A 8 -23.11 3.76 -2.55
C CYS A 8 -23.56 2.66 -3.52
N LEU A 9 -24.15 3.01 -4.66
CA LEU A 9 -24.57 2.03 -5.68
C LEU A 9 -23.44 1.60 -6.61
N ALA A 10 -22.31 2.33 -6.62
CA ALA A 10 -21.20 2.07 -7.54
C ALA A 10 -20.51 0.71 -7.29
N LEU A 11 -20.63 0.15 -6.08
CA LEU A 11 -20.12 -1.19 -5.76
C LEU A 11 -21.27 -2.18 -5.77
N ASN A 12 -21.19 -3.19 -6.66
CA ASN A 12 -22.25 -4.19 -6.88
C ASN A 12 -22.80 -4.79 -5.57
N ARG A 13 -21.91 -5.13 -4.63
CA ARG A 13 -22.31 -5.69 -3.32
C ARG A 13 -23.18 -4.72 -2.51
N ILE A 14 -22.81 -3.45 -2.48
CA ILE A 14 -23.50 -2.41 -1.70
C ILE A 14 -24.82 -2.07 -2.38
N GLY A 15 -24.82 -1.90 -3.71
CA GLY A 15 -26.04 -1.67 -4.47
C GLY A 15 -27.05 -2.80 -4.33
N ALA A 16 -26.60 -4.05 -4.28
CA ALA A 16 -27.49 -5.21 -4.14
C ALA A 16 -28.13 -5.36 -2.74
N THR A 17 -27.52 -4.83 -1.68
CA THR A 17 -28.01 -4.99 -0.30
C THR A 17 -28.51 -3.70 0.34
N ARG A 18 -28.46 -2.58 -0.38
CA ARG A 18 -28.95 -1.28 0.10
C ARG A 18 -30.47 -1.29 0.25
N ASN A 19 -30.95 -0.63 1.31
CA ASN A 19 -32.38 -0.47 1.59
C ASN A 19 -32.68 1.00 1.92
N ASP A 20 -33.24 1.72 0.95
CA ASP A 20 -33.51 3.16 1.07
C ASP A 20 -34.46 3.49 2.22
N ASP A 21 -35.49 2.69 2.45
CA ASP A 21 -36.46 2.94 3.53
C ASP A 21 -35.81 2.84 4.91
N VAL A 22 -34.92 1.86 5.09
CA VAL A 22 -34.15 1.69 6.33
C VAL A 22 -33.14 2.82 6.51
N GLU A 23 -32.36 3.13 5.47
CA GLU A 23 -31.36 4.20 5.54
C GLU A 23 -32.00 5.57 5.78
N MET A 24 -33.17 5.84 5.17
CA MET A 24 -33.93 7.07 5.40
C MET A 24 -34.52 7.15 6.81
N ARG A 25 -34.95 6.02 7.39
CA ARG A 25 -35.43 5.96 8.79
C ARG A 25 -34.37 6.41 9.79
N TYR A 26 -33.10 6.07 9.53
CA TYR A 26 -31.97 6.42 10.39
C TYR A 26 -31.19 7.66 9.92
N ALA A 27 -31.74 8.43 8.98
CA ALA A 27 -31.09 9.64 8.46
C ALA A 27 -30.74 10.63 9.59
N GLY A 28 -29.51 11.17 9.54
CA GLY A 28 -28.99 12.11 10.54
C GLY A 28 -28.49 11.48 11.84
N GLN A 29 -28.65 10.17 12.04
CA GLN A 29 -28.09 9.46 13.18
C GLN A 29 -26.63 9.06 12.94
N SER A 30 -25.88 8.85 14.03
CA SER A 30 -24.54 8.29 13.95
C SER A 30 -24.62 6.81 13.58
N LEU A 31 -23.79 6.35 12.65
CA LEU A 31 -23.77 4.94 12.22
C LEU A 31 -23.53 3.96 13.38
N SER A 32 -22.80 4.38 14.42
CA SER A 32 -22.57 3.57 15.63
C SER A 32 -23.81 3.37 16.51
N ASP A 33 -24.81 4.25 16.36
CA ASP A 33 -26.05 4.23 17.16
C ASP A 33 -27.16 3.45 16.43
N VAL A 34 -26.96 3.12 15.15
CA VAL A 34 -27.89 2.31 14.34
C VAL A 34 -27.70 0.83 14.67
N PRO A 35 -28.78 0.04 14.78
CA PRO A 35 -28.67 -1.41 14.96
C PRO A 35 -27.83 -2.07 13.88
N PHE A 36 -27.03 -3.10 14.23
CA PHE A 36 -26.09 -3.72 13.30
C PHE A 36 -26.72 -4.33 12.03
N GLU A 37 -28.00 -4.70 12.07
CA GLU A 37 -28.72 -5.22 10.90
C GLU A 37 -29.27 -4.10 9.99
N ASP A 38 -29.34 -2.88 10.51
CA ASP A 38 -29.91 -1.71 9.83
C ASP A 38 -28.84 -0.70 9.39
N VAL A 39 -27.56 -0.92 9.73
CA VAL A 39 -26.46 -0.07 9.23
C VAL A 39 -26.35 -0.20 7.71
N PRO A 40 -26.09 0.90 6.99
CA PRO A 40 -25.96 0.86 5.55
C PRO A 40 -24.76 0.00 5.12
N PRO A 41 -24.85 -0.74 4.00
CA PRO A 41 -23.77 -1.62 3.55
C PRO A 41 -22.46 -0.88 3.24
N CYS A 42 -22.53 0.40 2.90
CA CYS A 42 -21.35 1.26 2.69
C CYS A 42 -20.57 1.55 3.98
N PHE A 43 -21.12 1.22 5.14
CA PHE A 43 -20.43 1.40 6.41
C PHE A 43 -19.12 0.60 6.51
N ALA A 44 -19.07 -0.56 5.86
CA ALA A 44 -17.86 -1.38 5.77
C ALA A 44 -16.79 -0.76 4.84
N GLU A 45 -17.14 0.25 4.03
CA GLU A 45 -16.23 0.86 3.06
C GLU A 45 -15.41 2.04 3.61
N ARG A 46 -15.19 2.15 4.92
CA ARG A 46 -14.28 3.14 5.54
C ARG A 46 -14.65 4.61 5.29
N VAL A 47 -15.89 4.88 4.86
CA VAL A 47 -16.43 6.22 4.58
C VAL A 47 -16.48 7.13 5.81
N ASN A 48 -16.34 6.54 7.00
CA ASN A 48 -16.43 7.16 8.31
C ASN A 48 -15.06 7.51 8.93
N PHE A 49 -13.96 7.49 8.15
CA PHE A 49 -12.61 7.70 8.69
C PHE A 49 -12.45 9.04 9.46
N LEU A 50 -13.21 10.08 9.08
CA LEU A 50 -13.23 11.38 9.76
C LEU A 50 -14.17 11.45 10.97
N SER A 51 -14.81 10.35 11.37
CA SER A 51 -15.76 10.35 12.49
C SER A 51 -15.08 10.84 13.78
N PRO A 52 -15.62 11.85 14.48
CA PRO A 52 -15.10 12.30 15.77
C PRO A 52 -15.51 11.38 16.94
N LYS A 53 -16.33 10.36 16.67
CA LYS A 53 -16.76 9.35 17.62
C LYS A 53 -16.17 7.99 17.28
N PRO A 54 -15.92 7.12 18.27
CA PRO A 54 -15.66 5.71 18.03
C PRO A 54 -16.80 5.06 17.24
N GLN A 55 -16.41 4.09 16.42
CA GLN A 55 -17.27 3.40 15.49
C GLN A 55 -17.21 1.91 15.81
N ARG A 56 -18.37 1.27 15.85
CA ARG A 56 -18.50 -0.15 16.18
C ARG A 56 -19.26 -0.85 15.07
N ARG A 57 -18.69 -1.92 14.54
CA ARG A 57 -19.27 -2.71 13.47
C ARG A 57 -19.27 -4.17 13.86
N LEU A 58 -20.36 -4.87 13.55
CA LEU A 58 -20.39 -6.33 13.59
C LEU A 58 -19.78 -6.85 12.29
N THR A 59 -18.69 -7.59 12.40
CA THR A 59 -18.05 -8.27 11.27
C THR A 59 -18.53 -9.71 11.21
N ARG A 60 -18.57 -10.25 9.99
CA ARG A 60 -19.05 -11.61 9.73
C ARG A 60 -18.08 -12.32 8.81
N HIS A 61 -17.65 -13.52 9.21
CA HIS A 61 -16.72 -14.32 8.43
C HIS A 61 -17.37 -14.77 7.11
N ALA A 62 -16.62 -14.72 6.00
CA ALA A 62 -17.17 -14.98 4.66
C ALA A 62 -17.76 -16.39 4.50
N TYR A 63 -17.27 -17.35 5.28
CA TYR A 63 -17.66 -18.76 5.17
C TYR A 63 -18.43 -19.31 6.39
N SER A 64 -18.63 -18.54 7.47
CA SER A 64 -19.23 -19.08 8.71
C SER A 64 -20.66 -19.59 8.51
N ARG A 65 -21.40 -19.01 7.55
CA ARG A 65 -22.78 -19.40 7.23
C ARG A 65 -22.90 -20.47 6.15
N THR A 66 -21.81 -20.76 5.44
CA THR A 66 -21.85 -21.60 4.22
C THR A 66 -20.93 -22.82 4.30
N SER A 67 -20.08 -22.92 5.33
CA SER A 67 -19.11 -24.01 5.48
C SER A 67 -19.17 -24.59 6.88
N GLU A 68 -19.37 -25.90 6.97
CA GLU A 68 -19.35 -26.64 8.23
C GLU A 68 -18.02 -26.50 8.99
N HIS A 69 -16.91 -26.26 8.28
CA HIS A 69 -15.58 -26.07 8.87
C HIS A 69 -15.37 -24.67 9.46
N HIS A 70 -16.29 -23.73 9.23
CA HIS A 70 -16.19 -22.35 9.70
C HIS A 70 -17.38 -21.92 10.56
N LYS A 71 -18.36 -22.80 10.78
CA LYS A 71 -19.59 -22.47 11.53
C LYS A 71 -19.34 -22.08 12.98
N HIS A 72 -18.21 -22.51 13.54
CA HIS A 72 -17.78 -22.17 14.89
C HIS A 72 -17.14 -20.77 14.97
N ILE A 73 -16.91 -20.10 13.83
CA ILE A 73 -16.41 -18.72 13.79
C ILE A 73 -17.60 -17.78 13.95
N SER A 74 -17.63 -17.08 15.07
CA SER A 74 -18.75 -16.25 15.51
C SER A 74 -18.65 -14.83 14.96
N ASP A 75 -19.80 -14.18 14.80
CA ASP A 75 -19.84 -12.75 14.47
C ASP A 75 -19.05 -11.97 15.53
N THR A 76 -18.09 -11.17 15.09
CA THR A 76 -17.12 -10.50 15.98
C THR A 76 -17.35 -9.00 15.93
N THR A 77 -17.25 -8.34 17.08
CA THR A 77 -17.35 -6.88 17.10
C THR A 77 -15.99 -6.26 16.81
N PHE A 78 -15.91 -5.44 15.75
CA PHE A 78 -14.75 -4.61 15.45
C PHE A 78 -15.04 -3.16 15.87
N THR A 79 -14.15 -2.58 16.67
CA THR A 79 -14.28 -1.20 17.15
C THR A 79 -13.06 -0.40 16.76
N HIS A 80 -13.28 0.75 16.14
CA HIS A 80 -12.22 1.70 15.81
C HIS A 80 -12.50 3.06 16.48
N PRO A 81 -11.46 3.74 17.02
CA PRO A 81 -11.58 5.01 17.73
C PRO A 81 -11.97 6.15 16.77
N ALA A 82 -12.22 7.33 17.34
CA ALA A 82 -12.40 8.54 16.56
C ALA A 82 -11.19 8.81 15.65
N PHE A 83 -11.45 9.34 14.46
CA PHE A 83 -10.46 9.71 13.45
C PHE A 83 -9.54 8.55 13.08
N SER A 84 -10.15 7.45 12.64
CA SER A 84 -9.44 6.25 12.24
C SER A 84 -10.17 5.51 11.13
N ALA A 85 -9.42 4.75 10.34
CA ALA A 85 -9.95 3.88 9.30
C ALA A 85 -9.63 2.41 9.59
N ALA A 86 -10.52 1.52 9.15
CA ALA A 86 -10.26 0.10 9.09
C ALA A 86 -9.39 -0.22 7.85
N ALA A 87 -8.08 -0.18 8.02
CA ALA A 87 -7.14 -0.50 6.95
C ALA A 87 -7.13 -2.02 6.73
N THR A 88 -7.32 -2.46 5.48
CA THR A 88 -7.37 -3.88 5.11
C THR A 88 -6.43 -4.13 3.94
N PRO A 89 -5.28 -4.81 4.13
CA PRO A 89 -4.30 -5.00 3.07
C PRO A 89 -4.63 -6.22 2.23
N PHE A 90 -5.73 -6.17 1.45
CA PHE A 90 -6.17 -7.32 0.64
C PHE A 90 -5.04 -7.86 -0.25
N GLY A 91 -4.22 -6.97 -0.81
CA GLY A 91 -3.12 -7.33 -1.69
C GLY A 91 -2.11 -8.27 -1.05
N TRP A 92 -1.85 -8.11 0.24
CA TRP A 92 -0.93 -8.94 1.00
C TRP A 92 -1.47 -10.33 1.31
N LEU A 93 -2.79 -10.50 1.26
CA LEU A 93 -3.47 -11.76 1.54
C LEU A 93 -3.89 -12.50 0.28
N LEU A 94 -3.48 -12.04 -0.92
CA LEU A 94 -3.61 -12.80 -2.16
C LEU A 94 -2.46 -13.80 -2.26
N LYS A 95 -2.75 -15.09 -2.43
CA LYS A 95 -1.75 -16.16 -2.53
C LYS A 95 -0.73 -15.89 -3.64
N GLU A 96 -1.19 -15.42 -4.79
CA GLU A 96 -0.33 -15.07 -5.93
C GLU A 96 0.61 -13.89 -5.65
N ARG A 97 0.22 -12.94 -4.78
CA ARG A 97 1.11 -11.85 -4.36
C ARG A 97 2.01 -12.26 -3.19
N ALA A 98 1.47 -13.07 -2.27
CA ALA A 98 2.19 -13.59 -1.13
C ALA A 98 3.34 -14.53 -1.55
N TRP A 99 3.09 -15.37 -2.56
CA TRP A 99 3.97 -16.46 -2.97
C TRP A 99 4.36 -16.49 -4.46
N GLY A 100 3.74 -15.67 -5.32
CA GLY A 100 4.01 -15.65 -6.77
C GLY A 100 3.13 -16.61 -7.56
N GLU A 101 3.02 -16.41 -8.88
CA GLU A 101 2.07 -17.14 -9.75
C GLU A 101 2.29 -18.67 -9.79
N GLN A 102 3.51 -19.13 -9.53
CA GLN A 102 3.88 -20.54 -9.60
C GLN A 102 3.81 -21.26 -8.24
N TRP A 103 3.24 -20.63 -7.21
CA TRP A 103 3.15 -21.21 -5.87
C TRP A 103 2.47 -22.59 -5.85
N LYS A 104 1.44 -22.79 -6.69
CA LYS A 104 0.76 -24.09 -6.85
C LYS A 104 1.67 -25.21 -7.38
N LYS A 105 2.81 -24.87 -7.99
CA LYS A 105 3.83 -25.82 -8.46
C LYS A 105 4.94 -26.04 -7.43
N GLY A 106 4.76 -25.57 -6.19
CA GLY A 106 5.77 -25.63 -5.13
C GLY A 106 6.94 -24.67 -5.35
N LYS A 107 6.73 -23.58 -6.09
CA LYS A 107 7.75 -22.57 -6.37
C LYS A 107 7.29 -21.20 -5.91
N ILE A 108 8.02 -20.63 -4.95
CA ILE A 108 7.80 -19.26 -4.49
C ILE A 108 8.59 -18.32 -5.40
N ASP A 109 7.96 -17.25 -5.86
CA ASP A 109 8.63 -16.22 -6.67
C ASP A 109 9.53 -15.36 -5.75
N PRO A 110 10.82 -15.15 -6.10
CA PRO A 110 11.71 -14.26 -5.36
C PRO A 110 11.18 -12.83 -5.16
N GLN A 111 10.27 -12.36 -6.01
CA GLN A 111 9.63 -11.05 -5.92
C GLN A 111 8.29 -11.06 -5.15
N ALA A 112 7.81 -12.25 -4.75
CA ALA A 112 6.62 -12.37 -3.92
C ALA A 112 6.84 -11.71 -2.54
N ILE A 113 5.75 -11.29 -1.91
CA ILE A 113 5.80 -10.55 -0.63
C ILE A 113 6.57 -11.34 0.45
N ALA A 114 6.35 -12.65 0.54
CA ALA A 114 7.02 -13.49 1.54
C ALA A 114 8.55 -13.43 1.39
N GLU A 115 9.07 -13.64 0.18
CA GLU A 115 10.51 -13.65 -0.09
C GLU A 115 11.12 -12.24 -0.05
N ARG A 116 10.44 -11.28 -0.67
CA ARG A 116 10.90 -9.88 -0.77
C ARG A 116 11.15 -9.27 0.59
N TYR A 117 10.26 -9.53 1.55
CA TYR A 117 10.31 -8.95 2.90
C TYR A 117 10.74 -9.95 3.98
N GLY A 118 11.01 -11.21 3.64
CA GLY A 118 11.39 -12.25 4.61
C GLY A 118 10.28 -12.56 5.61
N VAL A 119 9.02 -12.59 5.16
CA VAL A 119 7.87 -12.92 5.99
C VAL A 119 7.72 -14.44 6.06
N ASP A 120 7.65 -15.00 7.27
CA ASP A 120 7.39 -16.42 7.52
C ASP A 120 5.92 -16.77 7.23
N ALA A 121 5.58 -16.74 5.94
CA ALA A 121 4.28 -17.09 5.41
C ALA A 121 4.48 -18.05 4.23
N LEU A 122 4.15 -19.32 4.43
CA LEU A 122 4.48 -20.41 3.52
C LEU A 122 3.21 -21.19 3.12
N PRO A 123 3.14 -21.74 1.89
CA PRO A 123 1.99 -22.55 1.46
C PRO A 123 1.68 -23.72 2.40
N GLU A 124 2.69 -24.29 3.04
CA GLU A 124 2.58 -25.43 3.97
C GLU A 124 1.81 -25.08 5.25
N TYR A 125 1.62 -23.79 5.55
CA TYR A 125 0.81 -23.35 6.69
C TYR A 125 -0.67 -23.15 6.33
N GLU A 126 -1.07 -23.37 5.07
CA GLU A 126 -2.48 -23.36 4.67
C GLU A 126 -3.22 -24.61 5.18
N PRO A 127 -4.53 -24.48 5.46
CA PRO A 127 -5.34 -25.64 5.80
C PRO A 127 -5.59 -26.53 4.58
N ASP A 128 -5.43 -27.84 4.76
CA ASP A 128 -5.76 -28.85 3.74
C ASP A 128 -7.27 -29.10 3.60
N ALA A 129 -8.06 -28.72 4.61
CA ALA A 129 -9.50 -28.96 4.65
C ALA A 129 -10.31 -27.71 4.98
N PRO A 130 -11.46 -27.50 4.30
CA PRO A 130 -11.95 -28.27 3.17
C PRO A 130 -11.14 -28.01 1.88
N GLU A 131 -11.03 -29.01 1.00
CA GLU A 131 -10.15 -29.01 -0.19
C GLU A 131 -10.33 -27.77 -1.07
N TRP A 132 -11.56 -27.26 -1.20
CA TRP A 132 -11.86 -26.08 -2.02
C TRP A 132 -11.18 -24.79 -1.53
N LEU A 133 -10.67 -24.74 -0.29
CA LEU A 133 -9.88 -23.61 0.21
C LEU A 133 -8.57 -23.44 -0.56
N HIS A 134 -7.99 -24.54 -1.04
CA HIS A 134 -6.75 -24.50 -1.81
C HIS A 134 -6.89 -23.62 -3.06
N ASP A 135 -8.05 -23.69 -3.72
CA ASP A 135 -8.33 -22.90 -4.94
C ASP A 135 -8.87 -21.50 -4.68
N ARG A 136 -9.12 -21.13 -3.42
CA ARG A 136 -9.43 -19.73 -3.10
C ARG A 136 -8.16 -18.88 -3.26
N PRO A 137 -8.27 -17.69 -3.87
CA PRO A 137 -7.11 -16.84 -4.12
C PRO A 137 -6.55 -16.21 -2.85
N TRP A 138 -7.29 -16.26 -1.74
CA TRP A 138 -6.93 -15.62 -0.48
C TRP A 138 -6.27 -16.60 0.48
N ILE A 139 -5.30 -16.11 1.25
CA ILE A 139 -4.69 -16.80 2.39
C ILE A 139 -5.75 -17.22 3.41
N GLN A 140 -5.76 -18.49 3.80
CA GLN A 140 -6.74 -19.06 4.73
C GLN A 140 -6.13 -19.41 6.09
N GLY A 141 -4.85 -19.80 6.13
CA GLY A 141 -4.21 -20.28 7.36
C GLY A 141 -3.93 -19.17 8.37
N GLU A 142 -4.24 -19.40 9.66
CA GLU A 142 -4.06 -18.40 10.72
C GLU A 142 -2.61 -17.92 10.84
N ALA A 143 -1.63 -18.82 10.69
CA ALA A 143 -0.21 -18.49 10.79
C ALA A 143 0.23 -17.55 9.66
N ASN A 144 -0.16 -17.86 8.42
CA ASN A 144 0.10 -17.01 7.25
C ASN A 144 -0.59 -15.65 7.38
N GLN A 145 -1.87 -15.63 7.75
CA GLN A 145 -2.62 -14.38 7.97
C GLN A 145 -1.91 -13.52 9.01
N LYS A 146 -1.54 -14.10 10.16
CA LYS A 146 -0.84 -13.40 11.23
C LYS A 146 0.50 -12.83 10.75
N ALA A 147 1.33 -13.64 10.11
CA ALA A 147 2.66 -13.21 9.66
C ALA A 147 2.57 -12.06 8.64
N LEU A 148 1.70 -12.19 7.63
CA LEU A 148 1.51 -11.16 6.60
C LEU A 148 0.90 -9.87 7.16
N LEU A 149 -0.11 -9.98 8.03
CA LEU A 149 -0.73 -8.80 8.66
C LEU A 149 0.23 -8.12 9.64
N ASP A 150 0.98 -8.87 10.45
CA ASP A 150 1.98 -8.29 11.35
C ASP A 150 3.11 -7.61 10.57
N ALA A 151 3.57 -8.20 9.46
CA ALA A 151 4.56 -7.57 8.59
C ALA A 151 4.03 -6.25 7.99
N PHE A 152 2.80 -6.26 7.44
CA PHE A 152 2.19 -5.07 6.86
C PHE A 152 2.05 -3.93 7.87
N PHE A 153 1.44 -4.22 9.03
CA PHE A 153 1.16 -3.19 10.04
C PHE A 153 2.38 -2.83 10.89
N GLY A 154 3.37 -3.73 10.99
CA GLY A 154 4.62 -3.50 11.71
C GLY A 154 5.54 -2.49 11.02
N ALA A 155 5.41 -2.29 9.72
CA ALA A 155 6.11 -1.26 8.96
C ALA A 155 5.56 0.17 9.20
N ILE A 156 4.40 0.30 9.86
CA ILE A 156 3.76 1.60 10.12
C ILE A 156 4.21 2.11 11.49
N GLU A 157 4.95 3.21 11.48
CA GLU A 157 5.47 3.85 12.68
C GLU A 157 4.55 5.02 13.11
N PRO A 158 3.84 4.91 14.24
CA PRO A 158 3.05 6.02 14.76
C PRO A 158 3.92 7.25 14.96
N GLN A 159 3.34 8.42 14.68
CA GLN A 159 4.02 9.72 14.72
C GLN A 159 5.17 9.87 13.70
N ARG A 160 5.34 8.94 12.74
CA ARG A 160 6.31 9.08 11.64
C ARG A 160 5.69 8.80 10.27
N SER A 161 4.93 7.72 10.15
CA SER A 161 4.25 7.36 8.91
C SER A 161 3.10 8.31 8.56
N LEU A 162 2.85 8.47 7.26
CA LEU A 162 1.69 9.18 6.73
C LEU A 162 0.62 8.18 6.28
N VAL A 163 -0.63 8.62 6.30
CA VAL A 163 -1.77 7.93 5.68
C VAL A 163 -2.42 8.83 4.65
N PHE A 164 -2.69 8.27 3.48
CA PHE A 164 -3.37 8.92 2.37
C PHE A 164 -4.76 8.32 2.22
N ALA A 165 -5.80 9.10 2.52
CA ALA A 165 -7.18 8.73 2.24
C ALA A 165 -7.50 9.12 0.80
N TYR A 166 -8.10 8.22 0.04
CA TYR A 166 -8.42 8.45 -1.37
C TYR A 166 -9.83 7.97 -1.73
N ALA A 167 -10.36 8.48 -2.82
CA ALA A 167 -11.63 8.07 -3.41
C ALA A 167 -11.40 7.67 -4.87
N LYS A 168 -11.99 6.55 -5.28
CA LYS A 168 -11.90 6.09 -6.68
C LYS A 168 -12.82 6.86 -7.63
N ARG A 169 -13.85 7.48 -7.07
CA ARG A 169 -14.87 8.28 -7.75
C ARG A 169 -15.39 9.35 -6.80
N THR A 170 -15.73 10.51 -7.33
CA THR A 170 -16.38 11.60 -6.59
C THR A 170 -17.41 12.26 -7.51
N PRO A 171 -18.41 12.98 -6.97
CA PRO A 171 -19.36 13.74 -7.79
C PRO A 171 -18.77 15.03 -8.39
N LEU A 172 -17.48 15.33 -8.17
CA LEU A 172 -16.85 16.56 -8.71
C LEU A 172 -16.58 16.48 -10.22
N ILE A 173 -16.23 15.28 -10.69
CA ILE A 173 -15.85 14.99 -12.07
C ILE A 173 -16.36 13.61 -12.48
N ASP A 174 -16.76 13.47 -13.74
CA ASP A 174 -17.05 12.16 -14.35
C ASP A 174 -15.77 11.64 -15.01
N ASP A 175 -14.89 11.08 -14.19
CA ASP A 175 -13.55 10.60 -14.57
C ASP A 175 -13.23 9.31 -13.79
N ASP A 176 -12.32 8.50 -14.32
CA ASP A 176 -11.85 7.29 -13.66
C ASP A 176 -10.68 7.55 -12.71
N GLN A 177 -10.05 8.73 -12.77
CA GLN A 177 -8.89 9.08 -11.95
C GLN A 177 -9.20 9.03 -10.44
N TRP A 178 -8.27 8.45 -9.67
CA TRP A 178 -8.39 8.38 -8.22
C TRP A 178 -7.93 9.69 -7.58
N MET A 179 -8.63 10.10 -6.54
CA MET A 179 -8.47 11.42 -5.94
C MET A 179 -8.06 11.26 -4.48
N ILE A 180 -7.00 11.95 -4.08
CA ILE A 180 -6.61 12.04 -2.67
C ILE A 180 -7.63 12.96 -1.98
N VAL A 181 -8.22 12.49 -0.89
CA VAL A 181 -9.22 13.22 -0.08
C VAL A 181 -8.55 13.91 1.11
N GLY A 182 -7.54 13.27 1.69
CA GLY A 182 -6.81 13.83 2.81
C GLY A 182 -5.53 13.06 3.08
N VAL A 183 -4.59 13.74 3.73
CA VAL A 183 -3.30 13.16 4.13
C VAL A 183 -3.03 13.57 5.56
N GLY A 184 -2.55 12.66 6.40
CA GLY A 184 -2.19 13.00 7.78
C GLY A 184 -1.19 12.05 8.36
N ARG A 185 -0.64 12.40 9.52
CA ARG A 185 0.25 11.52 10.26
C ARG A 185 -0.57 10.39 10.90
N VAL A 186 -0.03 9.18 10.86
CA VAL A 186 -0.58 8.05 11.61
C VAL A 186 -0.32 8.28 13.08
N THR A 187 -1.36 8.20 13.91
CA THR A 187 -1.25 8.44 15.35
C THR A 187 -1.20 7.17 16.18
N SER A 188 -1.81 6.08 15.71
CA SER A 188 -1.75 4.76 16.33
C SER A 188 -2.17 3.67 15.35
N VAL A 189 -1.68 2.45 15.57
CA VAL A 189 -2.11 1.24 14.86
C VAL A 189 -2.75 0.28 15.87
N GLY A 190 -3.91 -0.27 15.51
CA GLY A 190 -4.64 -1.23 16.32
C GLY A 190 -3.94 -2.59 16.39
N LYS A 191 -4.31 -3.39 17.38
CA LYS A 191 -3.81 -4.76 17.51
C LYS A 191 -4.46 -5.68 16.48
N LEU A 192 -3.78 -6.78 16.15
CA LEU A 192 -4.38 -7.89 15.43
C LEU A 192 -5.53 -8.46 16.27
N GLN A 193 -6.72 -8.55 15.67
CA GLN A 193 -7.88 -9.15 16.33
C GLN A 193 -8.22 -10.47 15.65
N GLU A 194 -8.29 -11.51 16.45
CA GLU A 194 -8.80 -12.80 16.02
C GLU A 194 -10.33 -12.80 16.02
N TRP A 195 -10.96 -13.64 15.21
CA TRP A 195 -12.40 -13.86 15.30
C TRP A 195 -12.77 -14.46 16.67
N ASP A 196 -13.98 -14.16 17.13
CA ASP A 196 -14.62 -14.86 18.24
C ASP A 196 -15.07 -16.26 17.78
N TYR A 197 -15.17 -17.22 18.71
CA TYR A 197 -15.54 -18.61 18.38
C TYR A 197 -16.52 -19.23 19.37
N ASP A 198 -17.44 -20.02 18.83
CA ASP A 198 -18.39 -20.83 19.60
C ASP A 198 -17.88 -22.27 19.73
N ALA A 199 -17.34 -22.60 20.90
CA ALA A 199 -16.87 -23.95 21.26
C ALA A 199 -15.95 -24.61 20.20
N PRO A 200 -14.81 -24.00 19.84
CA PRO A 200 -13.92 -24.56 18.84
C PRO A 200 -13.33 -25.90 19.33
N GLY A 201 -13.44 -26.95 18.51
CA GLY A 201 -12.73 -28.21 18.74
C GLY A 201 -11.23 -28.06 18.47
N LYS A 202 -10.42 -29.01 18.95
CA LYS A 202 -8.97 -29.03 18.65
C LYS A 202 -8.75 -29.18 17.13
N GLY A 203 -7.94 -28.29 16.55
CA GLY A 203 -7.65 -28.28 15.11
C GLY A 203 -8.74 -27.64 14.25
N SER A 204 -9.72 -26.95 14.85
CA SER A 204 -10.69 -26.16 14.10
C SER A 204 -9.98 -25.02 13.36
N LEU A 205 -10.51 -24.63 12.20
CA LEU A 205 -9.98 -23.50 11.44
C LEU A 205 -10.07 -22.22 12.26
N ARG A 206 -8.99 -21.46 12.23
CA ARG A 206 -8.89 -20.17 12.92
C ARG A 206 -8.51 -19.11 11.90
N SER A 207 -8.87 -17.87 12.18
CA SER A 207 -8.63 -16.77 11.26
C SER A 207 -8.57 -15.45 12.03
N TYR A 208 -8.00 -14.44 11.39
CA TYR A 208 -7.99 -13.07 11.91
C TYR A 208 -8.97 -12.18 11.15
N LEU A 209 -9.43 -11.13 11.82
CA LEU A 209 -9.90 -9.95 11.10
C LEU A 209 -8.71 -9.39 10.31
N TRP A 210 -8.87 -9.31 9.00
CA TRP A 210 -7.83 -8.78 8.11
C TRP A 210 -7.64 -7.28 8.27
N GLU A 211 -8.63 -6.60 8.83
CA GLU A 211 -8.58 -5.17 9.08
C GLU A 211 -7.94 -4.84 10.44
N ARG A 212 -7.12 -3.79 10.47
CA ARG A 212 -6.72 -3.13 11.72
C ARG A 212 -7.05 -1.66 11.67
N THR A 213 -7.28 -1.10 12.85
CA THR A 213 -7.46 0.33 13.01
C THR A 213 -6.16 1.06 12.66
N VAL A 214 -6.24 2.09 11.83
CA VAL A 214 -5.19 3.10 11.65
C VAL A 214 -5.77 4.47 11.99
N SER A 215 -5.35 5.03 13.12
CA SER A 215 -5.76 6.37 13.57
C SER A 215 -4.89 7.43 12.94
N HIS A 216 -5.44 8.62 12.71
CA HIS A 216 -4.75 9.68 11.96
C HIS A 216 -5.02 11.10 12.46
N GLY A 217 -4.13 12.01 12.06
CA GLY A 217 -4.17 13.44 12.36
C GLY A 217 -5.09 14.30 11.48
N ILE A 218 -5.70 13.73 10.43
CA ILE A 218 -6.56 14.49 9.49
C ILE A 218 -7.77 15.10 10.23
N ARG A 219 -7.98 16.41 10.11
CA ARG A 219 -9.10 17.16 10.69
C ARG A 219 -9.63 18.21 9.71
N PRO A 220 -10.93 18.56 9.75
CA PRO A 220 -11.50 19.63 8.92
C PRO A 220 -10.79 20.99 9.07
N GLU A 221 -10.49 21.39 10.30
CA GLU A 221 -9.82 22.66 10.61
C GLU A 221 -8.28 22.60 10.47
N GLY A 222 -7.75 21.50 9.93
CA GLY A 222 -6.31 21.21 9.92
C GLY A 222 -5.79 20.69 11.26
N GLY A 223 -4.47 20.43 11.31
CA GLY A 223 -3.80 19.81 12.44
C GLY A 223 -2.55 19.07 11.97
N ASP A 224 -2.39 17.82 12.40
CA ASP A 224 -1.31 16.95 11.90
C ASP A 224 -1.74 16.22 10.62
N GLY A 225 -2.15 17.03 9.65
CA GLY A 225 -2.70 16.58 8.39
C GLY A 225 -3.50 17.67 7.68
N VAL A 226 -4.02 17.27 6.53
CA VAL A 226 -4.69 18.12 5.55
C VAL A 226 -5.90 17.36 5.03
N LEU A 227 -7.05 18.03 5.05
CA LEU A 227 -8.27 17.58 4.40
C LEU A 227 -8.55 18.49 3.20
N LEU A 228 -8.73 17.91 2.00
CA LEU A 228 -9.01 18.71 0.83
C LEU A 228 -10.45 19.25 0.85
N PRO A 229 -10.70 20.49 0.38
CA PRO A 229 -11.98 21.17 0.50
C PRO A 229 -13.05 20.69 -0.51
N TYR A 230 -13.19 19.38 -0.70
CA TYR A 230 -14.08 18.80 -1.72
C TYR A 230 -15.56 19.11 -1.48
N HIS A 231 -16.00 19.18 -0.23
CA HIS A 231 -17.37 19.62 0.08
C HIS A 231 -17.60 21.09 -0.31
N ALA A 232 -16.61 21.96 -0.12
CA ALA A 232 -16.70 23.35 -0.54
C ALA A 232 -16.69 23.48 -2.07
N LEU A 233 -15.90 22.65 -2.77
CA LEU A 233 -15.95 22.57 -4.24
C LEU A 233 -17.31 22.10 -4.75
N LEU A 234 -17.94 21.12 -4.10
CA LEU A 234 -19.28 20.66 -4.47
C LEU A 234 -20.32 21.78 -4.32
N GLY A 235 -20.35 22.47 -3.18
CA GLY A 235 -21.25 23.61 -2.98
C GLY A 235 -21.03 24.75 -3.98
N ARG A 236 -19.79 24.94 -4.45
CA ARG A 236 -19.48 25.90 -5.52
C ARG A 236 -20.01 25.44 -6.88
N ARG A 237 -19.89 24.16 -7.22
CA ARG A 237 -20.46 23.62 -8.47
C ARG A 237 -21.98 23.68 -8.50
N GLU A 238 -22.64 23.55 -7.36
CA GLU A 238 -24.09 23.76 -7.27
C GLU A 238 -24.49 25.20 -7.60
N ALA A 239 -23.68 26.19 -7.17
CA ALA A 239 -23.90 27.60 -7.47
C ALA A 239 -23.44 28.00 -8.88
N GLU A 240 -22.38 27.36 -9.39
CA GLU A 240 -21.74 27.62 -10.68
C GLU A 240 -21.54 26.29 -11.44
N PRO A 241 -22.56 25.79 -12.16
CA PRO A 241 -22.50 24.49 -12.82
C PRO A 241 -21.38 24.35 -13.86
N ASP A 242 -20.97 25.43 -14.50
CA ASP A 242 -19.90 25.44 -15.51
C ASP A 242 -18.48 25.51 -14.92
N LEU A 243 -18.36 25.59 -13.59
CA LEU A 243 -17.07 25.61 -12.90
C LEU A 243 -16.33 24.27 -13.10
N ASP A 244 -15.16 24.32 -13.74
CA ASP A 244 -14.23 23.19 -13.76
C ASP A 244 -13.41 23.13 -12.46
N PRO A 245 -13.58 22.08 -11.62
CA PRO A 245 -12.83 21.93 -10.37
C PRO A 245 -11.51 21.17 -10.54
N ARG A 246 -11.18 20.65 -11.73
CA ARG A 246 -10.06 19.70 -11.94
C ARG A 246 -8.74 20.18 -11.35
N ASP A 247 -8.40 21.45 -11.56
CA ASP A 247 -7.16 22.04 -11.06
C ASP A 247 -7.11 22.22 -9.53
N CYS A 248 -8.24 22.01 -8.86
CA CYS A 248 -8.39 22.02 -7.40
C CYS A 248 -8.52 20.60 -6.82
N ILE A 249 -8.33 19.56 -7.63
CA ILE A 249 -8.40 18.15 -7.22
C ILE A 249 -6.97 17.60 -7.16
N ALA A 250 -6.65 16.92 -6.07
CA ALA A 250 -5.40 16.18 -5.96
C ALA A 250 -5.59 14.77 -6.51
N PHE A 251 -4.98 14.48 -7.64
CA PHE A 251 -5.05 13.16 -8.26
C PHE A 251 -3.93 12.26 -7.74
N VAL A 252 -4.25 10.97 -7.55
CA VAL A 252 -3.24 9.94 -7.41
C VAL A 252 -2.52 9.83 -8.76
N PRO A 253 -1.18 10.01 -8.83
CA PRO A 253 -0.46 9.88 -10.09
C PRO A 253 -0.68 8.49 -10.70
N ALA A 254 -0.92 8.44 -12.01
CA ALA A 254 -1.40 7.24 -12.68
C ALA A 254 -0.40 6.08 -12.60
N GLU A 255 0.89 6.39 -12.63
CA GLU A 255 2.00 5.45 -12.54
C GLU A 255 2.10 4.75 -11.17
N TYR A 256 1.55 5.34 -10.10
CA TYR A 256 1.61 4.79 -8.74
C TYR A 256 0.28 4.21 -8.25
N ARG A 257 -0.69 4.05 -9.15
CA ARG A 257 -2.03 3.55 -8.81
C ARG A 257 -2.03 2.19 -8.09
N GLY A 258 -1.01 1.36 -8.34
CA GLY A 258 -0.81 0.10 -7.62
C GLY A 258 -0.69 0.27 -6.11
N GLU A 259 -0.01 1.32 -5.64
CA GLU A 259 0.19 1.63 -4.20
C GLU A 259 -1.05 2.25 -3.54
N PHE A 260 -2.08 2.55 -4.32
CA PHE A 260 -3.39 2.97 -3.83
C PHE A 260 -4.44 1.87 -4.04
N SER A 261 -4.04 0.66 -4.42
CA SER A 261 -4.97 -0.44 -4.71
C SER A 261 -5.26 -1.29 -3.46
N TYR A 262 -6.10 -2.31 -3.63
CA TYR A 262 -6.33 -3.34 -2.60
C TYR A 262 -6.84 -2.84 -1.24
N ALA A 263 -7.62 -1.75 -1.24
CA ALA A 263 -8.15 -1.06 -0.06
C ALA A 263 -7.10 -0.39 0.83
N SER A 264 -5.98 -1.04 1.12
CA SER A 264 -4.83 -0.48 1.82
C SER A 264 -3.56 -1.13 1.30
N GLU A 265 -2.54 -0.32 1.04
CA GLU A 265 -1.23 -0.75 0.56
C GLU A 265 -0.17 0.22 1.09
N HIS A 266 1.09 -0.20 1.13
CA HIS A 266 2.19 0.70 1.45
C HIS A 266 2.48 1.65 0.29
N VAL A 267 2.77 2.90 0.64
CA VAL A 267 3.16 3.94 -0.33
C VAL A 267 4.64 4.23 -0.13
N ALA A 268 5.44 4.05 -1.18
CA ALA A 268 6.87 4.31 -1.14
C ALA A 268 7.16 5.81 -0.93
N PRO A 269 8.32 6.20 -0.36
CA PRO A 269 8.65 7.61 -0.17
C PRO A 269 8.57 8.44 -1.46
N GLY A 270 9.00 7.89 -2.61
CA GLY A 270 8.89 8.56 -3.92
C GLY A 270 7.44 8.85 -4.32
N THR A 271 6.57 7.85 -4.21
CA THR A 271 5.14 8.00 -4.46
C THR A 271 4.48 8.99 -3.49
N ALA A 272 4.82 8.91 -2.20
CA ALA A 272 4.28 9.80 -1.17
C ALA A 272 4.64 11.27 -1.43
N ILE A 273 5.85 11.54 -1.94
CA ILE A 273 6.27 12.87 -2.40
C ILE A 273 5.39 13.34 -3.55
N ALA A 274 5.23 12.52 -4.60
CA ALA A 274 4.41 12.88 -5.76
C ALA A 274 2.94 13.15 -5.36
N ALA A 275 2.37 12.31 -4.50
CA ALA A 275 1.03 12.48 -3.95
C ALA A 275 0.90 13.78 -3.14
N LEU A 276 1.86 14.10 -2.26
CA LEU A 276 1.85 15.34 -1.48
C LEU A 276 2.04 16.60 -2.35
N LEU A 277 2.83 16.52 -3.42
CA LEU A 277 2.97 17.61 -4.38
C LEU A 277 1.64 17.88 -5.11
N SER A 278 0.91 16.83 -5.51
CA SER A 278 -0.44 16.98 -6.07
C SER A 278 -1.40 17.63 -5.06
N VAL A 279 -1.34 17.26 -3.78
CA VAL A 279 -2.12 17.91 -2.72
C VAL A 279 -1.73 19.39 -2.54
N LYS A 280 -0.42 19.71 -2.57
CA LYS A 280 0.09 21.08 -2.48
C LYS A 280 -0.43 21.95 -3.63
N GLU A 281 -0.38 21.42 -4.85
CA GLU A 281 -0.88 22.09 -6.06
C GLU A 281 -2.38 22.34 -5.96
N ALA A 282 -3.19 21.32 -5.68
CA ALA A 282 -4.64 21.43 -5.56
C ALA A 282 -5.07 22.50 -4.54
N ILE A 283 -4.41 22.53 -3.36
CA ILE A 283 -4.70 23.53 -2.31
C ILE A 283 -4.25 24.93 -2.71
N THR A 284 -3.10 25.04 -3.36
CA THR A 284 -2.59 26.34 -3.84
C THR A 284 -3.56 26.92 -4.86
N THR A 285 -3.98 26.12 -5.84
CA THR A 285 -4.95 26.53 -6.86
C THR A 285 -6.31 26.87 -6.25
N TYR A 286 -6.81 26.05 -5.33
CA TYR A 286 -8.05 26.33 -4.60
C TYR A 286 -7.97 27.68 -3.86
N SER A 287 -6.88 27.91 -3.12
CA SER A 287 -6.64 29.14 -2.37
C SER A 287 -6.59 30.36 -3.28
N SER A 288 -5.93 30.27 -4.44
CA SER A 288 -5.87 31.35 -5.43
C SER A 288 -7.22 31.68 -6.06
N ARG A 289 -8.07 30.68 -6.31
CA ARG A 289 -9.38 30.86 -6.95
C ARG A 289 -10.45 31.32 -5.95
N PHE A 290 -10.41 30.81 -4.73
CA PHE A 290 -11.54 30.87 -3.80
C PHE A 290 -11.20 31.42 -2.41
N GLY A 291 -9.92 31.70 -2.16
CA GLY A 291 -9.42 32.15 -0.87
C GLY A 291 -9.38 31.05 0.20
N GLY A 292 -9.35 31.50 1.45
CA GLY A 292 -9.20 30.65 2.63
C GLY A 292 -7.79 30.71 3.24
N SER A 293 -7.67 30.29 4.49
CA SER A 293 -6.39 30.25 5.20
C SER A 293 -5.78 28.86 5.10
N TRP A 294 -4.92 28.67 4.10
CA TRP A 294 -4.24 27.39 3.83
C TRP A 294 -2.77 27.38 4.23
N THR A 295 -2.27 28.49 4.78
CA THR A 295 -0.84 28.68 5.10
C THR A 295 -0.31 27.61 6.07
N ALA A 296 -1.11 27.19 7.05
CA ALA A 296 -0.71 26.17 8.01
C ALA A 296 -0.57 24.79 7.34
N GLN A 297 -1.53 24.42 6.50
CA GLN A 297 -1.57 23.16 5.75
C GLN A 297 -0.42 23.10 4.73
N LEU A 298 -0.19 24.19 3.98
CA LEU A 298 0.92 24.28 3.04
C LEU A 298 2.28 24.16 3.73
N ARG A 299 2.44 24.78 4.91
CA ARG A 299 3.64 24.63 5.75
C ARG A 299 3.80 23.20 6.26
N TRP A 300 2.71 22.55 6.68
CA TRP A 300 2.73 21.17 7.12
C TRP A 300 3.17 20.24 5.98
N ILE A 301 2.63 20.42 4.76
CA ILE A 301 3.03 19.66 3.58
C ILE A 301 4.52 19.85 3.29
N ASP A 302 5.00 21.09 3.33
CA ASP A 302 6.41 21.40 3.05
C ASP A 302 7.37 20.69 4.02
N GLN A 303 7.03 20.66 5.31
CA GLN A 303 7.81 19.92 6.30
C GLN A 303 7.79 18.40 6.05
N ARG A 304 6.63 17.84 5.68
CA ARG A 304 6.52 16.41 5.34
C ARG A 304 7.28 16.05 4.08
N LEU A 305 7.30 16.92 3.08
CA LEU A 305 8.12 16.76 1.89
C LEU A 305 9.60 16.69 2.27
N GLY A 306 10.09 17.57 3.14
CA GLY A 306 11.46 17.51 3.65
C GLY A 306 11.79 16.18 4.34
N GLU A 307 10.90 15.69 5.22
CA GLU A 307 11.03 14.37 5.87
C GLU A 307 11.08 13.23 4.85
N LEU A 308 10.19 13.24 3.84
CA LEU A 308 10.13 12.20 2.83
C LEU A 308 11.33 12.22 1.88
N TRP A 309 11.86 13.39 1.53
CA TRP A 309 13.09 13.48 0.72
C TRP A 309 14.28 12.86 1.44
N ASN A 310 14.39 13.09 2.75
CA ASN A 310 15.41 12.42 3.57
C ASN A 310 15.14 10.91 3.67
N LEU A 311 13.90 10.49 3.87
CA LEU A 311 13.55 9.07 3.97
C LEU A 311 13.76 8.29 2.66
N ARG A 312 13.43 8.90 1.52
CA ARG A 312 13.65 8.32 0.18
C ARG A 312 15.13 7.99 -0.03
N GLY A 313 16.01 8.79 0.53
CA GLY A 313 17.44 8.60 0.43
C GLY A 313 17.99 8.78 -0.98
N PRO A 314 19.32 8.63 -1.12
CA PRO A 314 20.02 8.84 -2.38
C PRO A 314 19.79 7.74 -3.42
N TYR A 315 19.45 6.51 -3.02
CA TYR A 315 19.37 5.34 -3.90
C TYR A 315 18.14 4.46 -3.60
N PRO A 316 16.90 4.93 -3.80
CA PRO A 316 15.68 4.17 -3.47
C PRO A 316 15.54 2.85 -4.26
N GLY A 317 16.08 2.78 -5.48
CA GLY A 317 15.99 1.60 -6.34
C GLY A 317 17.08 0.55 -6.12
N LEU A 318 17.89 0.66 -5.06
CA LEU A 318 19.00 -0.28 -4.85
C LEU A 318 18.54 -1.73 -4.79
N GLY A 319 17.44 -2.02 -4.10
CA GLY A 319 16.91 -3.38 -3.96
C GLY A 319 16.52 -4.01 -5.31
N SER A 320 15.81 -3.27 -6.17
CA SER A 320 15.44 -3.76 -7.50
C SER A 320 16.66 -3.95 -8.41
N VAL A 321 17.64 -3.07 -8.32
CA VAL A 321 18.92 -3.19 -9.04
C VAL A 321 19.69 -4.43 -8.60
N LEU A 322 19.87 -4.66 -7.30
CA LEU A 322 20.57 -5.85 -6.80
C LEU A 322 19.88 -7.15 -7.24
N SER A 323 18.54 -7.19 -7.18
CA SER A 323 17.79 -8.33 -7.69
C SER A 323 17.96 -8.53 -9.21
N ALA A 324 17.93 -7.47 -10.01
CA ALA A 324 18.17 -7.55 -11.45
C ALA A 324 19.60 -8.00 -11.79
N MET A 325 20.57 -7.72 -10.91
CA MET A 325 21.95 -8.20 -11.03
C MET A 325 22.13 -9.66 -10.60
N GLY A 326 21.07 -10.35 -10.18
CA GLY A 326 21.08 -11.75 -9.79
C GLY A 326 21.25 -12.01 -8.29
N VAL A 327 21.10 -11.00 -7.43
CA VAL A 327 21.05 -11.20 -5.98
C VAL A 327 19.66 -11.72 -5.59
N GLU A 328 19.60 -12.95 -5.09
CA GLU A 328 18.35 -13.65 -4.74
C GLU A 328 17.42 -12.81 -3.84
N HIS A 329 17.94 -12.25 -2.74
CA HIS A 329 17.18 -11.36 -1.85
C HIS A 329 17.72 -9.91 -1.87
N GLY A 330 17.81 -9.33 -3.08
CA GLY A 330 18.36 -7.99 -3.30
C GLY A 330 17.80 -6.88 -2.41
N TYR A 331 16.50 -6.89 -2.08
CA TYR A 331 15.90 -5.89 -1.16
C TYR A 331 16.39 -6.02 0.28
N GLN A 332 16.57 -7.24 0.78
CA GLN A 332 17.08 -7.46 2.13
C GLN A 332 18.54 -7.01 2.23
N LEU A 333 19.34 -7.29 1.20
CA LEU A 333 20.72 -6.79 1.11
C LEU A 333 20.77 -5.26 1.02
N ALA A 334 19.93 -4.65 0.18
CA ALA A 334 19.84 -3.19 0.09
C ALA A 334 19.49 -2.54 1.43
N TYR A 335 18.52 -3.11 2.17
CA TYR A 335 18.14 -2.62 3.49
C TYR A 335 19.33 -2.63 4.47
N ARG A 336 20.11 -3.72 4.49
CA ARG A 336 21.35 -3.78 5.28
C ARG A 336 22.37 -2.73 4.86
N CYS A 337 22.55 -2.52 3.56
CA CYS A 337 23.47 -1.51 3.06
C CYS A 337 23.03 -0.09 3.48
N TRP A 338 21.73 0.22 3.47
CA TRP A 338 21.22 1.51 3.95
C TRP A 338 21.40 1.67 5.47
N GLU A 339 21.11 0.62 6.27
CA GLU A 339 21.32 0.66 7.72
C GLU A 339 22.77 0.98 8.08
N GLU A 340 23.74 0.34 7.42
CA GLU A 340 25.17 0.54 7.70
C GLU A 340 25.72 1.84 7.07
N ALA A 341 25.17 2.30 5.93
CA ALA A 341 25.53 3.59 5.35
C ALA A 341 25.05 4.77 6.20
N GLY A 342 24.00 4.58 6.99
CA GLY A 342 23.38 5.63 7.81
C GLY A 342 22.47 6.55 7.00
N GLU A 343 21.92 7.55 7.67
CA GLU A 343 20.96 8.49 7.08
C GLU A 343 21.56 9.21 5.85
N ASN A 344 20.92 9.04 4.69
CA ASN A 344 21.37 9.57 3.40
C ASN A 344 22.81 9.17 2.98
N GLY A 345 23.37 8.12 3.58
CA GLY A 345 24.67 7.59 3.22
C GLY A 345 24.67 6.92 1.84
N ASP A 346 25.86 6.78 1.24
CA ASP A 346 26.03 6.01 0.01
C ASP A 346 26.14 4.51 0.35
N PRO A 347 25.23 3.64 -0.10
CA PRO A 347 25.24 2.21 0.18
C PRO A 347 26.23 1.43 -0.69
N TRP A 348 26.77 1.98 -1.77
CA TRP A 348 27.68 1.24 -2.67
C TRP A 348 29.04 0.92 -2.05
N PRO A 349 29.71 1.83 -1.32
CA PRO A 349 30.92 1.49 -0.57
C PRO A 349 30.68 0.41 0.49
N VAL A 350 29.51 0.42 1.14
CA VAL A 350 29.11 -0.60 2.12
C VAL A 350 28.97 -1.96 1.43
N LEU A 351 28.25 -2.02 0.31
CA LEU A 351 28.14 -3.24 -0.50
C LEU A 351 29.52 -3.75 -0.93
N ALA A 352 30.41 -2.87 -1.39
CA ALA A 352 31.77 -3.23 -1.77
C ALA A 352 32.55 -3.87 -0.60
N ALA A 353 32.44 -3.29 0.60
CA ALA A 353 33.06 -3.80 1.81
C ALA A 353 32.48 -5.17 2.23
N MET A 354 31.16 -5.32 2.17
CA MET A 354 30.47 -6.59 2.46
C MET A 354 30.91 -7.72 1.52
N VAL A 355 31.02 -7.45 0.22
CA VAL A 355 31.54 -8.42 -0.76
C VAL A 355 33.02 -8.73 -0.53
N GLY A 356 33.81 -7.74 -0.13
CA GLY A 356 35.23 -7.91 0.19
C GLY A 356 35.49 -8.71 1.47
N ASN A 357 34.56 -8.69 2.44
CA ASN A 357 34.68 -9.38 3.71
C ASN A 357 33.38 -10.05 4.19
N PRO A 358 32.91 -11.13 3.51
CA PRO A 358 31.62 -11.77 3.81
C PRO A 358 31.60 -12.54 5.14
N LYS A 359 32.71 -12.62 5.87
CA LYS A 359 32.81 -13.39 7.12
C LYS A 359 32.01 -12.79 8.28
N GLN A 360 31.70 -11.50 8.22
CA GLN A 360 30.95 -10.79 9.25
C GLN A 360 29.43 -10.81 9.03
N LEU A 361 28.96 -11.38 7.91
CA LEU A 361 27.55 -11.40 7.56
C LEU A 361 26.81 -12.60 8.20
N PRO A 362 25.53 -12.43 8.57
CA PRO A 362 24.65 -13.54 8.99
C PRO A 362 24.49 -14.57 7.86
N GLY A 363 24.12 -15.81 8.23
CA GLY A 363 24.14 -16.99 7.35
C GLY A 363 23.59 -16.80 5.93
N ASP A 364 22.37 -16.29 5.79
CA ASP A 364 21.70 -16.17 4.49
C ASP A 364 22.29 -15.06 3.62
N LEU A 365 22.58 -13.90 4.22
CA LEU A 365 23.27 -12.79 3.56
C LEU A 365 24.67 -13.21 3.08
N LYS A 366 25.38 -14.01 3.87
CA LYS A 366 26.69 -14.55 3.48
C LYS A 366 26.58 -15.44 2.23
N ARG A 367 25.54 -16.28 2.13
CA ARG A 367 25.30 -17.13 0.95
C ARG A 367 25.00 -16.28 -0.29
N GLN A 368 24.13 -15.28 -0.16
CA GLN A 368 23.80 -14.35 -1.26
C GLN A 368 25.03 -13.60 -1.77
N ILE A 369 25.82 -13.02 -0.87
CA ILE A 369 27.05 -12.29 -1.22
C ILE A 369 28.08 -13.22 -1.87
N ALA A 370 28.21 -14.46 -1.40
CA ALA A 370 29.11 -15.43 -2.02
C ALA A 370 28.71 -15.76 -3.48
N GLY A 371 27.41 -15.92 -3.75
CA GLY A 371 26.90 -16.11 -5.12
C GLY A 371 27.08 -14.89 -6.02
N PHE A 372 27.05 -13.69 -5.44
CA PHE A 372 27.21 -12.43 -6.16
C PHE A 372 28.67 -11.98 -6.35
N ALA A 373 29.62 -12.60 -5.66
CA ALA A 373 31.00 -12.11 -5.57
C ALA A 373 31.71 -12.00 -6.93
N ASP A 374 31.52 -12.96 -7.84
CA ASP A 374 32.17 -12.93 -9.16
C ASP A 374 31.53 -11.87 -10.09
N THR A 375 30.21 -11.70 -10.03
CA THR A 375 29.50 -10.61 -10.69
C THR A 375 30.03 -9.26 -10.21
N TRP A 376 30.18 -9.09 -8.89
CA TRP A 376 30.75 -7.87 -8.32
C TRP A 376 32.19 -7.62 -8.77
N LYS A 377 33.06 -8.64 -8.78
CA LYS A 377 34.45 -8.51 -9.26
C LYS A 377 34.51 -8.03 -10.71
N TYR A 378 33.61 -8.54 -11.58
CA TYR A 378 33.52 -8.07 -12.96
C TYR A 378 33.12 -6.59 -13.02
N LEU A 379 32.06 -6.21 -12.30
CA LEU A 379 31.52 -4.85 -12.27
C LEU A 379 32.49 -3.83 -11.67
N ALA A 380 33.20 -4.20 -10.61
CA ALA A 380 34.21 -3.38 -9.97
C ALA A 380 35.53 -3.28 -10.77
N GLY A 381 35.71 -4.11 -11.80
CA GLY A 381 36.86 -4.06 -12.69
C GLY A 381 36.66 -3.10 -13.88
N GLU A 382 37.75 -2.74 -14.56
CA GLU A 382 37.73 -1.81 -15.72
C GLU A 382 36.72 -2.19 -16.82
N ARG A 383 36.54 -3.50 -17.07
CA ARG A 383 35.61 -3.99 -18.10
C ARG A 383 34.14 -3.81 -17.73
N GLY A 384 33.81 -3.79 -16.45
CA GLY A 384 32.44 -3.67 -15.93
C GLY A 384 32.09 -2.28 -15.42
N LYS A 385 33.05 -1.35 -15.36
CA LYS A 385 32.89 -0.03 -14.76
C LYS A 385 31.67 0.75 -15.25
N LYS A 386 31.51 0.87 -16.58
CA LYS A 386 30.33 1.54 -17.17
C LYS A 386 29.02 0.88 -16.78
N ARG A 387 29.03 -0.45 -16.64
CA ARG A 387 27.87 -1.23 -16.23
C ARG A 387 27.52 -1.02 -14.76
N LEU A 388 28.53 -0.86 -13.90
CA LEU A 388 28.34 -0.44 -12.51
C LEU A 388 27.80 1.00 -12.42
N GLU A 389 28.31 1.92 -13.24
CA GLU A 389 27.80 3.31 -13.32
C GLU A 389 26.31 3.32 -13.73
N LEU A 390 25.91 2.48 -14.69
CA LEU A 390 24.50 2.28 -15.04
C LEU A 390 23.70 1.74 -13.85
N ALA A 391 24.19 0.72 -13.14
CA ALA A 391 23.52 0.19 -11.95
C ALA A 391 23.32 1.27 -10.88
N GLN A 392 24.35 2.07 -10.62
CA GLN A 392 24.31 3.20 -9.69
C GLN A 392 23.30 4.26 -10.12
N LEU A 393 23.24 4.57 -11.42
CA LEU A 393 22.25 5.50 -11.99
C LEU A 393 20.83 4.97 -11.83
N LEU A 394 20.57 3.72 -12.22
CA LEU A 394 19.25 3.09 -12.09
C LEU A 394 18.79 3.08 -10.63
N ALA A 395 19.69 2.81 -9.68
CA ALA A 395 19.37 2.81 -8.26
C ALA A 395 18.98 4.20 -7.70
N ARG A 396 19.28 5.31 -8.40
CA ARG A 396 18.81 6.66 -8.03
C ARG A 396 17.30 6.84 -8.24
N PHE A 397 16.70 6.01 -9.09
CA PHE A 397 15.29 6.02 -9.41
C PHE A 397 14.53 4.97 -8.58
N ASP A 398 13.27 5.25 -8.27
CA ASP A 398 12.40 4.33 -7.54
C ASP A 398 11.69 3.41 -8.54
N LEU A 399 12.49 2.58 -9.24
CA LEU A 399 12.00 1.68 -10.29
C LEU A 399 11.54 0.36 -9.70
N SER A 400 10.44 -0.16 -10.24
CA SER A 400 10.01 -1.54 -9.97
C SER A 400 11.06 -2.54 -10.47
N TYR A 401 11.03 -3.77 -9.95
CA TYR A 401 11.91 -4.84 -10.42
C TYR A 401 11.82 -5.02 -11.94
N ASP A 402 10.62 -5.10 -12.51
CA ASP A 402 10.43 -5.28 -13.95
C ASP A 402 10.98 -4.09 -14.77
N GLN A 403 10.82 -2.87 -14.27
CA GLN A 403 11.39 -1.68 -14.92
C GLN A 403 12.92 -1.71 -14.88
N THR A 404 13.51 -2.14 -13.76
CA THR A 404 14.96 -2.26 -13.61
C THR A 404 15.51 -3.40 -14.47
N VAL A 405 14.88 -4.59 -14.48
CA VAL A 405 15.25 -5.70 -15.37
C VAL A 405 15.17 -5.27 -16.82
N ARG A 406 14.08 -4.57 -17.19
CA ARG A 406 13.94 -4.02 -18.53
C ARG A 406 15.16 -3.21 -18.89
N TRP A 407 15.59 -2.23 -18.09
CA TRP A 407 16.77 -1.42 -18.44
C TRP A 407 18.11 -2.14 -18.28
N TRP A 408 18.20 -3.08 -17.36
CA TRP A 408 19.42 -3.85 -17.11
C TRP A 408 19.69 -4.81 -18.27
N ASP A 409 18.75 -5.67 -18.63
CA ASP A 409 18.95 -6.69 -19.68
C ASP A 409 18.60 -6.15 -21.08
N GLN A 410 19.53 -6.22 -22.02
CA GLN A 410 19.31 -5.80 -23.41
C GLN A 410 18.15 -6.55 -24.08
N ALA A 411 18.05 -7.86 -23.89
CA ALA A 411 16.97 -8.65 -24.46
C ALA A 411 15.62 -8.19 -23.89
N ALA A 412 15.55 -7.96 -22.57
CA ALA A 412 14.36 -7.43 -21.93
C ALA A 412 13.99 -6.01 -22.41
N ARG A 413 14.98 -5.11 -22.62
CA ARG A 413 14.74 -3.78 -23.25
C ARG A 413 14.07 -3.93 -24.60
N ASN A 414 14.61 -4.81 -25.44
CA ASN A 414 14.19 -4.96 -26.83
C ASN A 414 12.83 -5.65 -26.94
N GLU A 415 12.57 -6.66 -26.10
CA GLU A 415 11.27 -7.33 -25.98
C GLU A 415 10.17 -6.36 -25.52
N ALA A 416 10.50 -5.42 -24.62
CA ALA A 416 9.58 -4.36 -24.21
C ALA A 416 9.33 -3.29 -25.29
N GLY A 417 9.89 -3.43 -26.49
CA GLY A 417 9.67 -2.52 -27.61
C GLY A 417 10.41 -1.19 -27.52
N LEU A 418 11.39 -1.05 -26.62
CA LEU A 418 12.20 0.17 -26.53
C LEU A 418 13.12 0.28 -27.76
N ARG A 419 13.11 1.45 -28.42
CA ARG A 419 13.89 1.72 -29.63
C ARG A 419 14.54 3.10 -29.60
N LEU A 420 15.70 3.25 -30.23
CA LEU A 420 16.35 4.53 -30.53
C LEU A 420 16.15 4.82 -32.03
N GLY A 421 15.14 5.63 -32.35
CA GLY A 421 14.62 5.70 -33.72
C GLY A 421 14.00 4.36 -34.09
N ASP A 422 14.46 3.76 -35.19
CA ASP A 422 14.00 2.44 -35.66
C ASP A 422 14.89 1.27 -35.14
N GLU A 423 15.96 1.58 -34.40
CA GLU A 423 16.94 0.58 -33.97
C GLU A 423 16.72 0.09 -32.54
N GLU A 424 17.16 -1.13 -32.27
CA GLU A 424 17.19 -1.72 -30.93
C GLU A 424 18.18 -0.99 -29.99
N VAL A 425 17.87 -0.96 -28.69
CA VAL A 425 18.70 -0.27 -27.70
C VAL A 425 19.78 -1.20 -27.16
N VAL A 426 20.91 -1.23 -27.87
CA VAL A 426 22.09 -2.02 -27.47
C VAL A 426 22.80 -1.47 -26.23
N ASP A 427 23.48 -2.33 -25.47
CA ASP A 427 24.24 -1.93 -24.27
C ASP A 427 25.23 -0.79 -24.55
N ALA A 428 25.90 -0.80 -25.70
CA ALA A 428 26.84 0.25 -26.09
C ALA A 428 26.21 1.65 -26.23
N ALA A 429 24.89 1.76 -26.36
CA ALA A 429 24.20 3.04 -26.47
C ALA A 429 23.88 3.68 -25.10
N ILE A 430 23.90 2.87 -24.02
CA ILE A 430 23.52 3.31 -22.66
C ILE A 430 24.66 3.20 -21.64
N LEU A 431 25.80 2.61 -22.04
CA LEU A 431 27.04 2.46 -21.27
C LEU A 431 28.12 3.39 -21.80
#